data_AF-A0A239GZQ3-F1
#
_entry.id   AF-A0A239GZQ3-F1
#
_cell.length_a   1.000
_cell.length_b   1.000
_cell.length_c   1.000
_cell.angle_alpha   90.00
_cell.angle_beta   90.00
_cell.angle_gamma   90.00
#
_symmetry.space_group_name_H-M   'P 1'
#
loop_
_entity.id
_entity.type
_entity.pdbx_description
1 polymer ?
#
loop_
_entity_poly.entity_id
_entity_poly.type
_entity_poly.pdbx_seq_one_letter_code
_entity_poly.pdbx_strand_id
1 'polypeptide(L)'
;MIGIKDAYPFLTNLLGEDADQVLHIVKITIEGLERDLLELAEAISLKDRVFARNTLHRMRSSLGHMAMNDVLTVMPRSRDEDLWERIPTFIIALKEELARQKKIIIQVEKTLL
;
A
#
# COMPACT_ATOMS: atom_id res chain seq x y z
N MET A 1 16.14 -11.64 -12.81
CA MET A 1 16.22 -11.31 -11.37
C MET A 1 15.79 -9.87 -11.21
N ILE A 2 15.02 -9.55 -10.17
CA ILE A 2 14.65 -8.17 -9.83
C ILE A 2 15.56 -7.78 -8.66
N GLY A 3 16.39 -6.75 -8.82
CA GLY A 3 17.19 -6.20 -7.72
C GLY A 3 16.35 -5.28 -6.83
N ILE A 4 16.82 -5.02 -5.60
CA ILE A 4 16.15 -4.10 -4.67
C ILE A 4 15.96 -2.70 -5.29
N LYS A 5 16.97 -2.22 -6.03
CA LYS A 5 16.97 -0.91 -6.71
C LYS A 5 15.97 -0.83 -7.86
N ASP A 6 15.70 -1.96 -8.53
CA ASP A 6 14.69 -2.05 -9.59
C ASP A 6 13.28 -2.06 -8.99
N ALA A 7 13.11 -2.73 -7.85
CA ALA A 7 11.82 -2.86 -7.17
C ALA A 7 11.41 -1.59 -6.41
N TYR A 8 12.35 -0.96 -5.69
CA TYR A 8 12.07 0.15 -4.77
C TYR A 8 13.08 1.32 -4.89
N PRO A 9 13.24 1.91 -6.09
CA PRO A 9 14.31 2.87 -6.38
C PRO A 9 14.33 4.07 -5.43
N PHE A 10 13.15 4.60 -5.05
CA PHE A 10 13.06 5.72 -4.12
C PHE A 10 13.60 5.37 -2.73
N LEU A 11 13.14 4.26 -2.14
CA LEU A 11 13.56 3.83 -0.81
C LEU A 11 15.03 3.42 -0.79
N THR A 12 15.50 2.73 -1.84
CA THR A 12 16.90 2.36 -1.98
C THR A 12 17.81 3.59 -2.01
N ASN A 13 17.44 4.64 -2.75
CA ASN A 13 18.22 5.89 -2.77
C ASN A 13 18.16 6.63 -1.42
N LEU A 14 16.99 6.65 -0.77
CA LEU A 14 16.79 7.34 0.51
C LEU A 14 17.60 6.70 1.65
N LEU A 15 17.70 5.37 1.67
CA LEU A 15 18.32 4.59 2.73
C LEU A 15 19.79 4.23 2.44
N GLY A 16 20.42 4.88 1.46
CA GLY A 16 21.86 4.68 1.17
C GLY A 16 22.18 3.29 0.61
N GLU A 17 21.26 2.72 -0.17
CA GLU A 17 21.38 1.39 -0.80
C GLU A 17 21.40 0.19 0.17
N ASP A 18 21.08 0.39 1.45
CA ASP A 18 20.91 -0.69 2.43
C ASP A 18 19.64 -1.52 2.13
N ALA A 19 19.85 -2.68 1.51
CA ALA A 19 18.78 -3.56 1.07
C ALA A 19 17.91 -4.08 2.23
N ASP A 20 18.50 -4.35 3.39
CA ASP A 20 17.78 -4.89 4.54
C ASP A 20 16.87 -3.83 5.16
N GLN A 21 17.36 -2.59 5.29
CA GLN A 21 16.52 -1.48 5.75
C GLN A 21 15.38 -1.18 4.78
N VAL A 22 15.64 -1.21 3.47
CA VAL A 22 14.60 -1.03 2.44
C VAL A 22 13.53 -2.10 2.59
N LEU A 23 13.92 -3.38 2.65
CA LEU A 23 12.97 -4.49 2.81
C LEU A 23 12.20 -4.39 4.12
N HIS A 24 12.84 -3.97 5.21
CA HIS A 24 12.19 -3.77 6.49
C HIS A 24 11.08 -2.70 6.42
N ILE A 25 11.40 -1.53 5.84
CA ILE A 25 10.42 -0.44 5.67
C ILE A 25 9.28 -0.85 4.74
N VAL A 26 9.59 -1.55 3.65
CA VAL A 26 8.57 -2.08 2.73
C VAL A 26 7.62 -3.04 3.46
N LYS A 27 8.15 -3.99 4.24
CA LYS A 27 7.35 -4.96 5.00
C LYS A 27 6.44 -4.26 6.02
N ILE A 28 6.98 -3.34 6.81
CA ILE A 28 6.17 -2.56 7.78
C ILE A 28 5.07 -1.78 7.07
N THR A 29 5.38 -1.19 5.91
CA THR A 29 4.38 -0.40 5.16
C THR A 29 3.26 -1.29 4.62
N ILE A 30 3.60 -2.48 4.12
CA ILE A 30 2.61 -3.48 3.69
C ILE A 30 1.73 -3.92 4.85
N GLU A 31 2.32 -4.27 6.00
CA GLU A 31 1.57 -4.66 7.20
C GLU A 31 0.63 -3.54 7.68
N GLY A 32 1.09 -2.28 7.63
CA GLY A 32 0.28 -1.10 7.92
C GLY A 32 -0.92 -0.96 6.97
N LEU A 33 -0.70 -1.12 5.66
CA LEU A 33 -1.77 -1.08 4.66
C LEU A 33 -2.78 -2.22 4.82
N GLU A 34 -2.33 -3.40 5.23
CA GLU A 34 -3.22 -4.53 5.54
C GLU A 34 -4.07 -4.27 6.78
N ARG A 35 -3.53 -3.61 7.79
CA ARG A 35 -4.30 -3.17 8.96
C ARG A 35 -5.32 -2.09 8.58
N ASP A 36 -4.91 -1.08 7.84
CA ASP A 36 -5.81 -0.04 7.35
C ASP A 36 -6.95 -0.64 6.49
N LEU A 37 -6.72 -1.75 5.76
CA LEU A 37 -7.76 -2.46 5.02
C LEU A 37 -8.84 -3.06 5.95
N LEU A 38 -8.44 -3.59 7.11
CA LEU A 38 -9.37 -4.11 8.11
C LEU A 38 -10.19 -2.98 8.74
N GLU A 39 -9.53 -1.88 9.10
CA GLU A 39 -10.19 -0.69 9.64
C GLU A 39 -11.14 -0.05 8.62
N LEU A 40 -10.79 -0.06 7.33
CA LEU A 40 -11.67 0.41 6.27
C LEU A 40 -12.91 -0.49 6.14
N ALA A 41 -12.74 -1.81 6.26
CA ALA A 41 -13.87 -2.75 6.26
C ALA A 41 -14.82 -2.51 7.45
N GLU A 42 -14.26 -2.20 8.62
CA GLU A 42 -15.05 -1.80 9.80
C GLU A 42 -15.79 -0.48 9.55
N ALA A 43 -15.12 0.53 9.00
CA ALA A 43 -15.76 1.80 8.66
C ALA A 43 -16.94 1.63 7.67
N ILE A 44 -16.81 0.71 6.70
CA ILE A 44 -17.89 0.36 5.76
C ILE A 44 -19.06 -0.29 6.50
N SER A 45 -18.80 -1.26 7.39
CA SER A 45 -19.87 -1.97 8.11
C SER A 45 -20.67 -1.02 9.01
N LEU A 46 -19.99 -0.05 9.62
CA LEU A 46 -20.59 1.00 10.44
C LEU A 46 -21.19 2.15 9.62
N LYS A 47 -20.93 2.20 8.31
CA LYS A 47 -21.23 3.34 7.42
C LYS A 47 -20.67 4.68 7.93
N ASP A 48 -19.55 4.64 8.65
CA ASP A 48 -18.90 5.83 9.21
C ASP A 48 -17.99 6.49 8.17
N ARG A 49 -18.49 7.59 7.57
CA ARG A 49 -17.75 8.38 6.58
C ARG A 49 -16.50 9.03 7.15
N VAL A 50 -16.52 9.47 8.42
CA VAL A 50 -15.39 10.16 9.03
C VAL A 50 -14.27 9.15 9.27
N PHE A 51 -14.61 7.97 9.78
CA PHE A 51 -13.66 6.89 9.96
C PHE A 51 -13.09 6.44 8.61
N ALA A 52 -13.94 6.16 7.61
CA ALA A 52 -13.50 5.77 6.27
C ALA A 52 -12.56 6.82 5.66
N ARG A 53 -12.87 8.12 5.79
CA ARG A 53 -11.99 9.22 5.34
C ARG A 53 -10.63 9.16 6.00
N ASN A 54 -10.58 9.01 7.33
CA ASN A 54 -9.33 9.05 8.06
C ASN A 54 -8.45 7.85 7.69
N THR A 55 -9.06 6.68 7.51
CA THR A 55 -8.38 5.47 7.04
C THR A 55 -7.85 5.62 5.61
N LEU A 56 -8.68 6.09 4.68
CA LEU A 56 -8.23 6.41 3.32
C LEU A 56 -7.08 7.44 3.35
N HIS A 57 -7.17 8.48 4.17
CA HIS A 57 -6.09 9.48 4.25
C HIS A 57 -4.74 8.86 4.68
N ARG A 58 -4.74 7.97 5.68
CA ARG A 58 -3.52 7.23 6.09
C ARG A 58 -2.98 6.37 4.96
N MET A 59 -3.85 5.58 4.32
CA MET A 59 -3.47 4.72 3.21
C MET A 59 -2.81 5.51 2.08
N ARG A 60 -3.34 6.70 1.74
CA ARG A 60 -2.78 7.55 0.68
C ARG A 60 -1.30 7.87 0.92
N SER A 61 -0.93 8.21 2.15
CA SER A 61 0.45 8.51 2.51
C SER A 61 1.35 7.27 2.35
N SER A 62 0.90 6.12 2.85
CA SER A 62 1.64 4.85 2.73
C SER A 62 1.84 4.41 1.27
N LEU A 63 0.79 4.51 0.45
CA LEU A 63 0.85 4.18 -0.98
C LEU A 63 1.80 5.12 -1.75
N GLY A 64 1.84 6.40 -1.37
CA GLY A 64 2.75 7.38 -1.96
C GLY A 64 4.22 7.04 -1.70
N HIS A 65 4.56 6.63 -0.48
CA HIS A 65 5.93 6.21 -0.13
C HIS A 65 6.38 4.94 -0.87
N MET A 66 5.42 4.05 -1.22
CA MET A 66 5.69 2.81 -1.96
C MET A 66 5.64 2.98 -3.48
N ALA A 67 5.45 4.20 -4.00
CA ALA A 67 5.24 4.47 -5.42
C ALA A 67 4.12 3.63 -6.07
N MET A 68 3.10 3.27 -5.30
CA MET A 68 1.92 2.51 -5.76
C MET A 68 0.93 3.43 -6.49
N ASN A 69 1.41 4.11 -7.53
CA ASN A 69 0.67 5.15 -8.23
C ASN A 69 -0.63 4.63 -8.85
N ASP A 70 -0.61 3.40 -9.40
CA ASP A 70 -1.80 2.80 -10.03
C ASP A 70 -2.93 2.63 -9.01
N VAL A 71 -2.63 2.14 -7.80
CA VAL A 71 -3.62 2.03 -6.72
C VAL A 71 -4.11 3.39 -6.25
N LEU A 72 -3.22 4.39 -6.18
CA LEU A 72 -3.59 5.76 -5.85
C LEU A 72 -4.59 6.36 -6.85
N THR A 73 -4.53 5.99 -8.13
CA THR A 73 -5.47 6.53 -9.15
C THR A 73 -6.91 6.07 -8.93
N VAL A 74 -7.11 4.83 -8.47
CA VAL A 74 -8.44 4.24 -8.22
C VAL A 74 -8.94 4.48 -6.80
N MET A 75 -8.13 5.11 -5.96
CA MET A 75 -8.46 5.40 -4.58
C MET A 75 -9.61 6.43 -4.49
N PRO A 76 -10.73 6.10 -3.83
CA PRO A 76 -11.83 7.05 -3.67
C PRO A 76 -11.40 8.23 -2.80
N ARG A 77 -11.98 9.39 -3.07
CA ARG A 77 -11.85 10.56 -2.19
C ARG A 77 -13.01 10.54 -1.22
N SER A 78 -12.74 10.93 0.02
CA SER A 78 -13.72 10.97 1.10
C SER A 78 -14.92 11.89 0.84
N ARG A 79 -14.78 12.84 -0.09
CA ARG A 79 -15.83 13.77 -0.51
C ARG A 79 -16.64 13.28 -1.70
N ASP A 80 -16.28 12.13 -2.27
CA ASP A 80 -17.00 11.57 -3.42
C ASP A 80 -18.42 11.17 -2.97
N GLU A 81 -19.42 11.53 -3.77
CA GLU A 81 -20.82 11.21 -3.49
C GLU A 81 -21.05 9.69 -3.54
N ASP A 82 -20.35 9.03 -4.47
CA ASP A 82 -20.32 7.59 -4.75
C ASP A 82 -19.20 6.85 -3.98
N LEU A 83 -18.71 7.42 -2.86
CA LEU A 83 -17.64 6.84 -2.03
C LEU A 83 -17.81 5.33 -1.79
N TRP A 84 -19.00 4.90 -1.37
CA TRP A 84 -19.27 3.52 -1.02
C TRP A 84 -19.27 2.57 -2.22
N GLU A 85 -19.60 3.06 -3.41
CA GLU A 85 -19.58 2.27 -4.65
C GLU A 85 -18.16 2.10 -5.17
N ARG A 86 -17.28 3.08 -4.92
CA ARG A 86 -15.87 3.05 -5.33
C ARG A 86 -14.96 2.27 -4.39
N ILE A 87 -15.28 2.22 -3.09
CA ILE A 87 -14.44 1.53 -2.09
C ILE A 87 -14.17 0.05 -2.45
N PRO A 88 -15.16 -0.76 -2.88
CA PRO A 88 -14.91 -2.15 -3.27
C PRO A 88 -13.85 -2.30 -4.37
N THR A 89 -13.92 -1.48 -5.42
CA THR A 89 -12.93 -1.47 -6.52
C THR A 89 -11.54 -1.13 -6.01
N PHE A 90 -11.42 -0.12 -5.15
CA PHE A 90 -10.15 0.22 -4.51
C PHE A 90 -9.59 -0.91 -3.63
N ILE A 91 -10.44 -1.55 -2.82
CA ILE A 91 -10.03 -2.67 -1.97
C ILE A 91 -9.47 -3.83 -2.81
N ILE A 92 -10.11 -4.15 -3.94
CA ILE A 92 -9.63 -5.20 -4.85
C ILE A 92 -8.25 -4.82 -5.40
N ALA A 93 -8.12 -3.62 -5.98
CA ALA A 93 -6.86 -3.14 -6.55
C ALA A 93 -5.72 -3.12 -5.51
N LEU A 94 -6.00 -2.66 -4.29
CA LEU A 94 -5.02 -2.64 -3.22
C LEU A 94 -4.59 -4.06 -2.81
N LYS A 95 -5.53 -5.00 -2.66
CA LYS A 95 -5.20 -6.40 -2.30
C LYS A 95 -4.31 -7.07 -3.36
N GLU A 96 -4.63 -6.87 -4.64
CA GLU A 96 -3.82 -7.41 -5.74
C GLU A 96 -2.41 -6.84 -5.72
N GLU A 97 -2.28 -5.54 -5.50
CA GLU A 97 -0.99 -4.86 -5.43
C GLU A 97 -0.16 -5.30 -4.21
N LEU A 98 -0.76 -5.41 -3.03
CA LEU A 98 -0.08 -5.92 -1.84
C LEU A 98 0.42 -7.36 -2.05
N ALA A 99 -0.39 -8.21 -2.69
CA ALA A 99 0.03 -9.58 -3.04
C ALA A 99 1.20 -9.58 -4.04
N ARG A 100 1.21 -8.64 -5.00
CA ARG A 100 2.33 -8.45 -5.93
C ARG A 100 3.61 -8.03 -5.20
N GLN A 101 3.53 -7.05 -4.30
CA GLN A 101 4.68 -6.60 -3.52
C GLN A 101 5.27 -7.71 -2.65
N LYS A 102 4.43 -8.52 -1.99
CA LYS A 102 4.88 -9.69 -1.22
C LYS A 102 5.66 -10.68 -2.09
N LYS A 103 5.24 -10.91 -3.34
CA LYS A 103 5.99 -11.75 -4.29
C LYS A 103 7.34 -11.13 -4.67
N ILE A 104 7.39 -9.81 -4.88
CA ILE A 104 8.63 -9.08 -5.19
C ILE A 104 9.62 -9.19 -4.02
N ILE A 105 9.16 -8.98 -2.78
CA ILE A 105 10.00 -9.13 -1.57
C ILE A 105 10.68 -10.50 -1.54
N ILE A 106 9.91 -11.58 -1.71
CA ILE A 106 10.45 -12.94 -1.72
C ILE A 106 11.50 -13.14 -2.84
N GLN A 107 11.28 -12.53 -4.01
CA GLN A 107 12.24 -12.61 -5.12
C GLN A 107 13.53 -11.83 -4.84
N VAL A 108 13.42 -10.64 -4.23
CA VAL A 108 14.57 -9.83 -3.85
C VAL A 108 15.38 -10.52 -2.75
N GLU A 109 14.72 -11.06 -1.71
CA GLU A 109 15.39 -11.81 -0.63
C GLU A 109 16.20 -13.00 -1.15
N LYS A 110 15.65 -13.74 -2.13
CA LYS A 110 16.37 -14.84 -2.79
C LYS A 110 17.58 -14.39 -3.61
N THR A 111 17.66 -13.11 -3.98
CA THR A 111 18.79 -12.55 -4.73
C THR A 111 19.90 -12.05 -3.80
N LEU A 112 19.57 -11.81 -2.52
CA LEU A 112 20.53 -11.37 -1.49
C LEU A 112 21.22 -12.56 -0.77
N LEU A 113 20.70 -13.78 -0.93
CA LEU A 113 21.23 -15.05 -0.38
C LEU A 113 22.02 -15.82 -1.44
#